data_AF-W9X8W3-F1
#
_entry.id   AF-W9X8W3-F1
#
_cell.length_a   1.000
_cell.length_b   1.000
_cell.length_c   1.000
_cell.angle_alpha   90.00
_cell.angle_beta   90.00
_cell.angle_gamma   90.00
#
_symmetry.space_group_name_H-M   'P 1'
#
loop_
_entity.id
_entity.type
_entity.pdbx_description
1 polymer ?
#
loop_
_entity_poly.entity_id
_entity_poly.type
_entity_poly.pdbx_seq_one_letter_code
_entity_poly.pdbx_strand_id
1 'polypeptide(L)'
;METTETMEATGTMEATETKDTERLMPNELSTCDSFTCHSNPKSTTDQKCEFDDRLHQHRELIQELTAHHFGLHARMCHMAEQKEWIYDDYDVGIPVAIDPWEAEEQATKRVIVRFPLPYKVGELFRPGNADEKIRCEAGTTAWIQQNCPSVPIPRLHGFGLSTGQMFSSVKNLPFIHRTVQYLRSQVLASLGYGTPSGYVRHQGPSLVTLGSGYLVTDHIEETQSRCLRCPFMPYEDVPEERRRNLFQGISRVMLDLAQVSLPRIGSFSIDDKGFVSLVNRPLTFEIYDMENDKIPVDIPRDLTYDSVDAYVSDMLTCIHDSRLRHQTHGLILYECEQQMSTLAAMRAVSSLFFSA
;
A
#
# COMPACT_ATOMS: atom_id res chain seq x y z
N MET A 1 -27.73 29.22 86.24
CA MET A 1 -28.03 30.50 85.57
C MET A 1 -27.50 30.36 84.15
N GLU A 2 -28.22 29.62 83.30
CA GLU A 2 -29.26 30.15 82.39
C GLU A 2 -28.69 31.31 81.57
N THR A 3 -28.38 31.10 80.28
CA THR A 3 -29.36 31.02 79.18
C THR A 3 -28.69 30.30 77.98
N THR A 4 -29.20 29.21 77.34
CA THR A 4 -30.35 29.07 76.39
C THR A 4 -30.45 30.23 75.39
N GLU A 5 -30.63 30.10 74.08
CA GLU A 5 -30.86 29.00 73.14
C GLU A 5 -30.81 29.66 71.74
N THR A 6 -30.28 29.04 70.70
CA THR A 6 -30.74 29.29 69.31
C THR A 6 -30.43 28.07 68.44
N MET A 7 -31.53 27.34 68.22
CA MET A 7 -31.88 26.33 67.22
C MET A 7 -30.84 25.87 66.19
N GLU A 8 -30.47 24.59 66.37
CA GLU A 8 -30.60 23.45 65.47
C GLU A 8 -30.08 23.54 64.02
N ALA A 9 -28.95 22.88 63.86
CA ALA A 9 -28.48 22.23 62.64
C ALA A 9 -29.08 20.81 62.51
N THR A 10 -29.49 20.45 61.30
CA THR A 10 -29.45 19.10 60.71
C THR A 10 -29.63 19.29 59.20
N GLY A 11 -28.77 18.78 58.31
CA GLY A 11 -27.60 17.95 58.47
C GLY A 11 -26.86 17.80 57.13
N THR A 12 -25.78 17.01 57.22
CA THR A 12 -25.07 16.22 56.18
C THR A 12 -24.33 16.99 55.06
N MET A 13 -22.99 17.11 55.15
CA MET A 13 -21.95 16.19 54.59
C MET A 13 -22.11 15.95 53.09
N GLU A 14 -21.10 16.00 52.23
CA GLU A 14 -19.70 16.43 52.26
C GLU A 14 -19.33 16.38 50.77
N ALA A 15 -18.94 17.49 50.14
CA ALA A 15 -18.60 17.52 48.73
C ALA A 15 -17.16 17.05 48.52
N THR A 16 -16.98 15.87 47.95
CA THR A 16 -15.68 15.36 47.50
C THR A 16 -15.45 15.79 46.06
N GLU A 17 -14.44 16.63 45.89
CA GLU A 17 -13.91 17.15 44.63
C GLU A 17 -13.24 16.02 43.85
N THR A 18 -13.76 15.69 42.66
CA THR A 18 -13.13 14.76 41.71
C THR A 18 -12.68 15.53 40.48
N LYS A 19 -11.36 15.58 40.29
CA LYS A 19 -10.70 16.06 39.08
C LYS A 19 -10.76 14.98 38.00
N ASP A 20 -11.61 15.16 37.01
CA ASP A 20 -11.51 14.49 35.72
C ASP A 20 -10.99 15.49 34.68
N THR A 21 -9.72 15.34 34.32
CA THR A 21 -9.16 15.92 33.09
C THR A 21 -9.19 14.86 32.00
N GLU A 22 -10.29 14.85 31.25
CA GLU A 22 -10.43 14.06 30.03
C GLU A 22 -9.71 14.72 28.85
N ARG A 23 -9.02 13.86 28.09
CA ARG A 23 -8.22 14.14 26.90
C ARG A 23 -9.13 14.43 25.70
N LEU A 24 -8.93 15.58 25.06
CA LEU A 24 -9.47 15.88 23.73
C LEU A 24 -8.53 15.34 22.65
N MET A 25 -8.97 14.29 21.96
CA MET A 25 -8.53 13.92 20.60
C MET A 25 -9.64 14.35 19.64
N PRO A 26 -9.38 15.03 18.51
CA PRO A 26 -10.41 15.32 17.54
C PRO A 26 -10.68 14.08 16.66
N ASN A 27 -11.83 13.46 16.88
CA ASN A 27 -12.48 12.57 15.93
C ASN A 27 -13.19 13.42 14.87
N GLU A 28 -12.80 13.32 13.60
CA GLU A 28 -13.63 13.77 12.49
C GLU A 28 -14.72 12.71 12.22
N LEU A 29 -15.88 12.88 12.87
CA LEU A 29 -17.11 12.17 12.53
C LEU A 29 -17.74 12.82 11.29
N SER A 30 -17.84 12.04 10.23
CA SER A 30 -18.72 12.28 9.09
C SER A 30 -20.18 12.13 9.51
N THR A 31 -20.93 13.24 9.57
CA THR A 31 -22.39 13.27 9.66
C THR A 31 -22.99 13.68 8.32
N CYS A 32 -23.92 12.89 7.78
CA CYS A 32 -24.97 13.37 6.88
C CYS A 32 -26.22 12.49 7.04
N ASP A 33 -27.30 13.12 7.50
CA ASP A 33 -28.64 12.55 7.63
C ASP A 33 -29.37 12.46 6.28
N SER A 34 -30.17 11.40 6.18
CA SER A 34 -31.30 11.08 5.29
C SER A 34 -31.73 12.07 4.20
N PHE A 35 -31.77 11.62 2.93
CA PHE A 35 -32.87 11.88 1.97
C PHE A 35 -32.94 10.80 0.87
N THR A 36 -34.14 10.62 0.32
CA THR A 36 -34.73 9.46 -0.37
C THR A 36 -34.16 9.04 -1.74
N CYS A 37 -34.32 7.74 -1.99
CA CYS A 37 -33.88 6.91 -3.12
C CYS A 37 -34.19 7.42 -4.54
N HIS A 38 -33.14 7.80 -5.26
CA HIS A 38 -32.87 7.38 -6.64
C HIS A 38 -31.50 6.73 -6.61
N SER A 39 -31.36 5.50 -7.14
CA SER A 39 -30.15 4.64 -7.14
C SER A 39 -28.84 5.38 -6.81
N ASN A 40 -28.55 5.49 -5.51
CA ASN A 40 -27.41 6.24 -5.00
C ASN A 40 -26.12 5.45 -5.32
N PRO A 41 -25.02 6.12 -5.75
CA PRO A 41 -23.71 5.49 -5.69
C PRO A 41 -23.46 5.05 -4.24
N LYS A 42 -23.06 3.78 -4.05
CA LYS A 42 -22.69 3.25 -2.73
C LYS A 42 -21.67 4.18 -2.08
N SER A 43 -21.82 4.49 -0.80
CA SER A 43 -20.82 5.30 -0.11
C SER A 43 -19.50 4.50 -0.01
N THR A 44 -18.37 5.20 0.07
CA THR A 44 -17.05 4.56 0.24
C THR A 44 -17.03 3.63 1.46
N THR A 45 -17.79 3.98 2.51
CA THR A 45 -17.95 3.15 3.72
C THR A 45 -18.68 1.84 3.41
N ASP A 46 -19.75 1.87 2.61
CA ASP A 46 -20.49 0.65 2.23
C ASP A 46 -19.62 -0.29 1.40
N GLN A 47 -18.84 0.27 0.46
CA GLN A 47 -17.92 -0.51 -0.38
C GLN A 47 -16.80 -1.15 0.44
N LYS A 48 -16.30 -0.45 1.46
CA LYS A 48 -15.33 -1.00 2.42
C LYS A 48 -15.93 -2.18 3.18
N CYS A 49 -17.08 -2.01 3.82
CA CYS A 49 -17.72 -3.08 4.59
C CYS A 49 -17.98 -4.32 3.72
N GLU A 50 -18.50 -4.14 2.51
CA GLU A 50 -18.74 -5.24 1.56
C GLU A 50 -17.45 -5.97 1.18
N PHE A 51 -16.34 -5.24 1.00
CA PHE A 51 -15.05 -5.84 0.68
C PHE A 51 -14.47 -6.59 1.88
N ASP A 52 -14.53 -6.00 3.06
CA ASP A 52 -14.03 -6.61 4.29
C ASP A 52 -14.83 -7.90 4.63
N ASP A 53 -16.15 -7.85 4.51
CA ASP A 53 -17.03 -9.01 4.67
C ASP A 53 -16.69 -10.12 3.68
N ARG A 54 -16.42 -9.75 2.41
CA ARG A 54 -16.03 -10.72 1.38
C ARG A 54 -14.70 -11.39 1.72
N LEU A 55 -13.70 -10.64 2.18
CA LEU A 55 -12.41 -11.19 2.60
C LEU A 55 -12.57 -12.11 3.81
N HIS A 56 -13.37 -11.71 4.80
CA HIS A 56 -13.63 -12.51 6.00
C HIS A 56 -14.37 -13.82 5.69
N GLN A 57 -15.38 -13.77 4.82
CA GLN A 57 -16.11 -14.96 4.36
C GLN A 57 -15.20 -15.97 3.66
N HIS A 58 -14.12 -15.51 3.01
CA HIS A 58 -13.17 -16.33 2.27
C HIS A 58 -11.84 -16.55 3.01
N ARG A 59 -11.84 -16.48 4.35
CA ARG A 59 -10.62 -16.69 5.17
C ARG A 59 -9.87 -17.98 4.86
N GLU A 60 -10.59 -19.07 4.61
CA GLU A 60 -9.99 -20.39 4.33
C GLU A 60 -9.21 -20.38 3.01
N LEU A 61 -9.73 -19.65 2.01
CA LEU A 61 -9.04 -19.42 0.76
C LEU A 61 -7.78 -18.58 0.96
N ILE A 62 -7.81 -17.54 1.79
CA ILE A 62 -6.63 -16.71 2.11
C ILE A 62 -5.54 -17.55 2.81
N GLN A 63 -5.93 -18.45 3.70
CA GLN A 63 -5.02 -19.40 4.36
C GLN A 63 -4.42 -20.39 3.35
N GLU A 64 -5.25 -20.97 2.48
CA GLU A 64 -4.80 -21.89 1.42
C GLU A 64 -3.81 -21.21 0.46
N LEU A 65 -4.12 -19.99 0.06
CA LEU A 65 -3.31 -19.17 -0.83
C LEU A 65 -1.94 -18.85 -0.23
N THR A 66 -1.93 -18.48 1.06
CA THR A 66 -0.69 -18.27 1.80
C THR A 66 0.13 -19.55 1.86
N ALA A 67 -0.49 -20.66 2.27
CA ALA A 67 0.16 -21.96 2.35
C ALA A 67 0.76 -22.40 1.00
N HIS A 68 0.04 -22.15 -0.10
CA HIS A 68 0.47 -22.45 -1.46
C HIS A 68 1.78 -21.72 -1.84
N HIS A 69 1.94 -20.46 -1.42
CA HIS A 69 3.19 -19.71 -1.66
C HIS A 69 4.39 -20.24 -0.86
N PHE A 70 4.16 -21.01 0.20
CA PHE A 70 5.20 -21.66 1.01
C PHE A 70 5.33 -23.16 0.75
N GLY A 71 4.47 -23.75 -0.10
CA GLY A 71 4.43 -25.20 -0.31
C GLY A 71 3.95 -25.99 0.92
N LEU A 72 3.12 -25.35 1.76
CA LEU A 72 2.61 -25.90 3.01
C LEU A 72 1.14 -26.33 2.88
N HIS A 73 0.62 -27.00 3.91
CA HIS A 73 -0.80 -27.31 4.00
C HIS A 73 -1.57 -26.12 4.59
N ALA A 74 -2.79 -25.87 4.10
CA ALA A 74 -3.64 -24.75 4.54
C ALA A 74 -3.84 -24.69 6.07
N ARG A 75 -3.93 -25.86 6.74
CA ARG A 75 -4.05 -25.96 8.21
C ARG A 75 -2.91 -25.33 9.02
N MET A 76 -1.78 -25.05 8.38
CA MET A 76 -0.61 -24.44 9.01
C MET A 76 -0.68 -22.91 8.98
N CYS A 77 -1.60 -22.33 8.21
CA CYS A 77 -1.75 -20.89 8.06
C CYS A 77 -3.01 -20.43 8.80
N HIS A 78 -2.86 -19.46 9.70
CA HIS A 78 -3.91 -18.94 10.57
C HIS A 78 -4.09 -17.45 10.30
N MET A 79 -5.23 -17.10 9.68
CA MET A 79 -5.56 -15.70 9.41
C MET A 79 -5.90 -14.98 10.72
N ALA A 80 -5.39 -13.76 10.89
CA ALA A 80 -5.70 -12.94 12.05
C ALA A 80 -7.15 -12.43 12.04
N GLU A 81 -7.64 -12.08 13.23
CA GLU A 81 -8.97 -11.51 13.40
C GLU A 81 -9.09 -10.15 12.70
N GLN A 82 -10.30 -9.76 12.28
CA GLN A 82 -10.52 -8.53 11.51
C GLN A 82 -10.04 -7.26 12.24
N LYS A 83 -10.09 -7.27 13.58
CA LYS A 83 -9.57 -6.18 14.43
C LYS A 83 -8.05 -5.97 14.32
N GLU A 84 -7.32 -6.97 13.84
CA GLU A 84 -5.86 -6.95 13.65
C GLU A 84 -5.48 -6.62 12.20
N TRP A 85 -6.45 -6.40 11.31
CA TRP A 85 -6.17 -6.01 9.93
C TRP A 85 -5.59 -4.60 9.88
N ILE A 86 -4.59 -4.44 9.01
CA ILE A 86 -3.84 -3.20 8.83
C ILE A 86 -4.36 -2.53 7.57
N TYR A 87 -4.96 -1.35 7.71
CA TYR A 87 -5.44 -0.59 6.56
C TYR A 87 -4.43 0.48 6.18
N ASP A 88 -4.08 0.52 4.91
CA ASP A 88 -3.45 1.69 4.31
C ASP A 88 -4.44 2.39 3.36
N ASP A 89 -3.99 3.44 2.67
CA ASP A 89 -4.88 4.26 1.82
C ASP A 89 -5.42 3.49 0.60
N TYR A 90 -4.70 2.46 0.12
CA TYR A 90 -4.98 1.74 -1.12
C TYR A 90 -4.99 0.22 -1.01
N ASP A 91 -4.58 -0.36 0.11
CA ASP A 91 -4.54 -1.78 0.41
C ASP A 91 -5.10 -2.07 1.83
N VAL A 92 -5.64 -3.27 1.99
CA VAL A 92 -5.83 -3.90 3.30
C VAL A 92 -4.83 -5.03 3.45
N GLY A 93 -4.04 -4.97 4.53
CA GLY A 93 -3.08 -5.98 4.95
C GLY A 93 -3.68 -6.90 6.01
N ILE A 94 -3.74 -8.19 5.70
CA ILE A 94 -4.25 -9.23 6.59
C ILE A 94 -3.08 -10.04 7.11
N PRO A 95 -2.75 -9.95 8.42
CA PRO A 95 -1.72 -10.80 8.99
C PRO A 95 -2.13 -12.28 8.96
N VAL A 96 -1.20 -13.15 8.58
CA VAL A 96 -1.35 -14.60 8.60
C VAL A 96 -0.16 -15.21 9.33
N ALA A 97 -0.44 -15.93 10.40
CA ALA A 97 0.54 -16.70 11.15
C ALA A 97 0.74 -18.07 10.51
N ILE A 98 1.99 -18.52 10.40
CA ILE A 98 2.37 -19.80 9.80
C ILE A 98 3.06 -20.63 10.88
N ASP A 99 2.48 -21.78 11.19
CA ASP A 99 3.03 -22.73 12.16
C ASP A 99 4.44 -23.18 11.76
N PRO A 100 5.35 -23.45 12.71
CA PRO A 100 6.69 -23.94 12.41
C PRO A 100 6.68 -25.19 11.52
N TRP A 101 7.66 -25.29 10.62
CA TRP A 101 7.86 -26.46 9.75
C TRP A 101 9.35 -26.79 9.61
N GLU A 102 9.67 -27.94 9.00
CA GLU A 102 11.03 -28.50 8.93
C GLU A 102 12.12 -27.52 8.42
N ALA A 103 11.78 -26.52 7.60
CA ALA A 103 12.76 -25.54 7.11
C ALA A 103 12.86 -24.26 7.97
N GLU A 104 11.93 -24.03 8.91
CA GLU A 104 11.82 -22.83 9.74
C GLU A 104 11.30 -23.23 11.15
N GLU A 105 12.06 -24.10 11.84
CA GLU A 105 11.64 -24.80 13.08
C GLU A 105 11.57 -23.93 14.35
N GLN A 106 12.13 -22.72 14.33
CA GLN A 106 12.47 -22.00 15.55
C GLN A 106 11.43 -20.96 16.00
N ALA A 107 10.53 -20.53 15.11
CA ALA A 107 9.47 -19.59 15.45
C ALA A 107 8.31 -19.64 14.43
N THR A 108 7.10 -19.36 14.91
CA THR A 108 5.93 -19.07 14.04
C THR A 108 6.28 -17.87 13.16
N LYS A 109 6.27 -18.08 11.84
CA LYS A 109 6.49 -17.00 10.88
C LYS A 109 5.19 -16.21 10.72
N ARG A 110 5.28 -14.89 10.59
CA ARG A 110 4.14 -14.04 10.24
C ARG A 110 4.36 -13.36 8.91
N VAL A 111 3.32 -13.32 8.09
CA VAL A 111 3.28 -12.63 6.80
C VAL A 111 2.05 -11.73 6.74
N ILE A 112 2.07 -10.76 5.83
CA ILE A 112 0.91 -9.92 5.51
C ILE A 112 0.46 -10.27 4.10
N VAL A 113 -0.81 -10.66 3.97
CA VAL A 113 -1.49 -10.75 2.67
C VAL A 113 -2.16 -9.42 2.40
N ARG A 114 -1.67 -8.68 1.41
CA ARG A 114 -2.14 -7.34 1.05
C ARG A 114 -3.04 -7.40 -0.15
N PHE A 115 -4.23 -6.82 -0.05
CA PHE A 115 -5.21 -6.72 -1.13
C PHE A 115 -5.42 -5.27 -1.51
N PRO A 116 -5.26 -4.88 -2.78
CA PRO A 116 -5.69 -3.57 -3.25
C PRO A 116 -7.17 -3.36 -3.00
N LEU A 117 -7.52 -2.16 -2.56
CA LEU A 117 -8.88 -1.71 -2.27
C LEU A 117 -9.55 -1.29 -3.59
N PRO A 118 -10.48 -2.10 -4.16
CA PRO A 118 -11.02 -1.83 -5.50
C PRO A 118 -11.77 -0.50 -5.61
N TYR A 119 -12.34 -0.03 -4.50
CA TYR A 119 -13.07 1.23 -4.34
C TYR A 119 -12.16 2.45 -4.04
N LYS A 120 -10.84 2.27 -4.09
CA LYS A 120 -9.84 3.33 -3.97
C LYS A 120 -8.91 3.39 -5.17
N VAL A 121 -8.62 2.25 -5.79
CA VAL A 121 -7.74 2.18 -6.97
C VAL A 121 -8.46 2.46 -8.29
N GLY A 122 -9.74 2.82 -8.28
CA GLY A 122 -10.51 3.10 -9.49
C GLY A 122 -10.83 1.87 -10.35
N GLU A 123 -10.81 0.67 -9.76
CA GLU A 123 -11.02 -0.60 -10.47
C GLU A 123 -12.35 -0.65 -11.22
N LEU A 124 -13.40 -0.05 -10.65
CA LEU A 124 -14.73 -0.01 -11.27
C LEU A 124 -14.77 0.87 -12.53
N PHE A 125 -14.01 1.99 -12.53
CA PHE A 125 -13.99 2.94 -13.64
C PHE A 125 -12.99 2.52 -14.72
N ARG A 126 -11.83 2.00 -14.31
CA ARG A 126 -10.76 1.51 -15.21
C ARG A 126 -10.31 0.11 -14.79
N PRO A 127 -11.03 -0.96 -15.22
CA PRO A 127 -10.72 -2.33 -14.85
C PRO A 127 -9.26 -2.75 -15.11
N GLY A 128 -8.69 -3.53 -14.19
CA GLY A 128 -7.29 -3.95 -14.18
C GLY A 128 -6.34 -2.98 -13.48
N ASN A 129 -6.83 -1.95 -12.78
CA ASN A 129 -6.00 -1.05 -11.98
C ASN A 129 -5.39 -1.76 -10.75
N ALA A 130 -6.17 -2.63 -10.10
CA ALA A 130 -5.66 -3.45 -9.01
C ALA A 130 -4.51 -4.38 -9.48
N ASP A 131 -4.68 -5.02 -10.64
CA ASP A 131 -3.64 -5.87 -11.23
C ASP A 131 -2.44 -5.06 -11.74
N GLU A 132 -2.65 -3.87 -12.31
CA GLU A 132 -1.59 -2.91 -12.66
C GLU A 132 -0.75 -2.58 -11.43
N LYS A 133 -1.41 -2.21 -10.31
CA LYS A 133 -0.76 -1.95 -9.02
C LYS A 133 0.08 -3.13 -8.56
N ILE A 134 -0.51 -4.32 -8.49
CA ILE A 134 0.17 -5.53 -8.00
C ILE A 134 1.40 -5.84 -8.84
N ARG A 135 1.27 -5.81 -10.17
CA ARG A 135 2.40 -6.06 -11.07
C ARG A 135 3.50 -5.02 -10.90
N CYS A 136 3.13 -3.76 -10.69
CA CYS A 136 4.10 -2.69 -10.51
C CYS A 136 4.85 -2.76 -9.19
N GLU A 137 4.13 -3.06 -8.11
CA GLU A 137 4.73 -3.27 -6.80
C GLU A 137 5.65 -4.49 -6.82
N ALA A 138 5.17 -5.63 -7.34
CA ALA A 138 5.98 -6.84 -7.46
C ALA A 138 7.21 -6.63 -8.36
N GLY A 139 7.06 -5.92 -9.47
CA GLY A 139 8.15 -5.59 -10.40
C GLY A 139 9.21 -4.71 -9.78
N THR A 140 8.78 -3.69 -9.04
CA THR A 140 9.68 -2.78 -8.33
C THR A 140 10.43 -3.51 -7.22
N THR A 141 9.73 -4.30 -6.40
CA THR A 141 10.35 -5.15 -5.37
C THR A 141 11.37 -6.12 -5.98
N ALA A 142 11.01 -6.82 -7.06
CA ALA A 142 11.90 -7.75 -7.75
C ALA A 142 13.15 -7.04 -8.32
N TRP A 143 12.97 -5.84 -8.89
CA TRP A 143 14.06 -5.04 -9.43
C TRP A 143 15.02 -4.57 -8.33
N ILE A 144 14.50 -4.03 -7.22
CA ILE A 144 15.32 -3.59 -6.07
C ILE A 144 16.09 -4.77 -5.48
N GLN A 145 15.44 -5.93 -5.28
CA GLN A 145 16.10 -7.13 -4.75
C GLN A 145 17.27 -7.61 -5.62
N GLN A 146 17.21 -7.38 -6.94
CA GLN A 146 18.26 -7.80 -7.88
C GLN A 146 19.37 -6.77 -8.02
N ASN A 147 19.03 -5.48 -8.07
CA ASN A 147 19.96 -4.41 -8.45
C ASN A 147 20.47 -3.61 -7.24
N CYS A 148 19.70 -3.57 -6.14
CA CYS A 148 19.99 -2.79 -4.94
C CYS A 148 19.83 -3.65 -3.67
N PRO A 149 20.57 -4.77 -3.51
CA PRO A 149 20.36 -5.74 -2.43
C PRO A 149 20.69 -5.20 -1.03
N SER A 150 21.41 -4.07 -0.94
CA SER A 150 21.69 -3.35 0.31
C SER A 150 20.48 -2.59 0.85
N VAL A 151 19.49 -2.28 -0.01
CA VAL A 151 18.29 -1.54 0.39
C VAL A 151 17.36 -2.48 1.16
N PRO A 152 17.09 -2.21 2.44
CA PRO A 152 16.27 -3.08 3.26
C PRO A 152 14.79 -2.89 2.89
N ILE A 153 14.21 -3.86 2.18
CA ILE A 153 12.79 -3.92 1.86
C ILE A 153 12.19 -5.25 2.34
N PRO A 154 10.90 -5.28 2.71
CA PRO A 154 10.19 -6.51 3.03
C PRO A 154 10.30 -7.51 1.88
N ARG A 155 10.46 -8.79 2.20
CA ARG A 155 10.49 -9.82 1.15
C ARG A 155 9.07 -10.03 0.65
N LEU A 156 8.92 -9.99 -0.67
CA LEU A 156 7.75 -10.50 -1.36
C LEU A 156 7.92 -12.02 -1.54
N HIS A 157 7.01 -12.80 -0.95
CA HIS A 157 6.98 -14.25 -1.04
C HIS A 157 6.20 -14.74 -2.26
N GLY A 158 5.23 -13.95 -2.70
CA GLY A 158 4.45 -14.21 -3.89
C GLY A 158 3.32 -13.21 -4.04
N PHE A 159 2.62 -13.29 -5.16
CA PHE A 159 1.46 -12.47 -5.46
C PHE A 159 0.53 -13.22 -6.41
N GLY A 160 -0.72 -12.80 -6.45
CA GLY A 160 -1.71 -13.31 -7.40
C GLY A 160 -2.50 -12.17 -8.03
N LEU A 161 -2.97 -12.40 -9.24
CA LEU A 161 -3.73 -11.44 -10.03
C LEU A 161 -5.20 -11.84 -10.08
N SER A 162 -6.09 -10.89 -10.36
CA SER A 162 -7.53 -11.13 -10.49
C SER A 162 -7.88 -12.23 -11.51
N THR A 163 -6.99 -12.45 -12.49
CA THR A 163 -7.09 -13.50 -13.52
C THR A 163 -6.87 -14.93 -13.02
N GLY A 164 -6.45 -15.10 -11.77
CA GLY A 164 -6.07 -16.40 -11.18
C GLY A 164 -4.61 -16.80 -11.39
N GLN A 165 -3.84 -16.01 -12.15
CA GLN A 165 -2.40 -16.21 -12.29
C GLN A 165 -1.70 -15.91 -10.97
N MET A 166 -0.80 -16.81 -10.54
CA MET A 166 -0.02 -16.64 -9.30
C MET A 166 1.47 -16.75 -9.57
N PHE A 167 2.24 -16.08 -8.72
CA PHE A 167 3.68 -16.03 -8.79
C PHE A 167 4.24 -16.28 -7.39
N SER A 168 5.13 -17.27 -7.25
CA SER A 168 5.82 -17.55 -5.98
C SER A 168 7.31 -17.27 -6.11
N SER A 169 7.91 -16.83 -5.01
CA SER A 169 9.36 -16.72 -4.90
C SER A 169 10.01 -18.09 -5.14
N VAL A 170 11.03 -18.14 -5.98
CA VAL A 170 11.84 -19.36 -6.23
C VAL A 170 12.35 -19.94 -4.91
N LYS A 171 12.63 -19.09 -3.92
CA LYS A 171 13.12 -19.50 -2.60
C LYS A 171 12.14 -20.33 -1.79
N ASN A 172 10.87 -20.39 -2.18
CA ASN A 172 9.84 -21.19 -1.52
C ASN A 172 9.49 -22.46 -2.32
N LEU A 173 10.00 -22.63 -3.54
CA LEU A 173 9.68 -23.79 -4.38
C LEU A 173 10.44 -25.06 -3.97
N PRO A 174 9.99 -26.26 -4.37
CA PRO A 174 10.77 -27.49 -4.20
C PRO A 174 12.12 -27.43 -4.94
N PHE A 175 13.11 -28.18 -4.46
CA PHE A 175 14.49 -28.15 -4.97
C PHE A 175 14.59 -28.30 -6.50
N ILE A 176 13.85 -29.24 -7.09
CA ILE A 176 13.86 -29.51 -8.54
C ILE A 176 13.48 -28.24 -9.32
N HIS A 177 12.41 -27.56 -8.93
CA HIS A 177 11.95 -26.34 -9.59
C HIS A 177 12.96 -25.20 -9.44
N ARG A 178 13.63 -25.10 -8.28
CA ARG A 178 14.73 -24.12 -8.08
C ARG A 178 15.88 -24.39 -9.04
N THR A 179 16.31 -25.65 -9.16
CA THR A 179 17.40 -26.04 -10.05
C THR A 179 17.04 -25.79 -11.52
N VAL A 180 15.83 -26.14 -11.95
CA VAL A 180 15.35 -25.88 -13.32
C VAL A 180 15.33 -24.39 -13.62
N GLN A 181 14.82 -23.56 -12.70
CA GLN A 181 14.80 -22.11 -12.89
C GLN A 181 16.20 -21.51 -12.91
N TYR A 182 17.11 -21.99 -12.05
CA TYR A 182 18.51 -21.57 -12.05
C TYR A 182 19.19 -21.91 -13.39
N LEU A 183 19.03 -23.14 -13.88
CA LEU A 183 19.56 -23.56 -15.18
C LEU A 183 18.98 -22.73 -16.32
N ARG A 184 17.67 -22.47 -16.31
CA ARG A 184 17.01 -21.60 -17.29
C ARG A 184 17.61 -20.20 -17.30
N SER A 185 17.81 -19.59 -16.13
CA SER A 185 18.43 -18.26 -16.02
C SER A 185 19.87 -18.25 -16.54
N GLN A 186 20.67 -19.29 -16.22
CA GLN A 186 22.04 -19.41 -16.72
C GLN A 186 22.10 -19.57 -18.24
N VAL A 187 21.22 -20.40 -18.82
CA VAL A 187 21.14 -20.59 -20.27
C VAL A 187 20.74 -19.28 -20.96
N LEU A 188 19.70 -18.61 -20.47
CA LEU A 188 19.26 -17.32 -21.04
C LEU A 188 20.36 -16.26 -20.97
N ALA A 189 21.03 -16.14 -19.82
CA ALA A 189 22.16 -15.24 -19.65
C ALA A 189 23.31 -15.56 -20.63
N SER A 190 23.63 -16.84 -20.81
CA SER A 190 24.69 -17.26 -21.75
C SER A 190 24.36 -16.97 -23.23
N LEU A 191 23.07 -16.89 -23.55
CA LEU A 191 22.57 -16.55 -24.88
C LEU A 191 22.34 -15.03 -25.07
N GLY A 192 22.64 -14.21 -24.05
CA GLY A 192 22.45 -12.75 -24.09
C GLY A 192 21.00 -12.29 -23.96
N TYR A 193 20.09 -13.17 -23.56
CA TYR A 193 18.71 -12.81 -23.27
C TYR A 193 18.56 -12.26 -21.84
N GLY A 194 17.50 -11.49 -21.60
CA GLY A 194 17.13 -11.06 -20.25
C GLY A 194 16.92 -12.27 -19.33
N THR A 195 17.26 -12.13 -18.05
CA THR A 195 17.03 -13.17 -17.04
C THR A 195 15.65 -13.01 -16.40
N PRO A 196 14.91 -14.11 -16.18
CA PRO A 196 13.65 -14.04 -15.47
C PRO A 196 13.87 -13.61 -14.02
N SER A 197 12.86 -13.01 -13.42
CA SER A 197 12.90 -12.63 -12.02
C SER A 197 12.93 -13.84 -11.08
N GLY A 198 13.12 -13.56 -9.80
CA GLY A 198 13.01 -14.54 -8.72
C GLY A 198 11.58 -15.03 -8.45
N TYR A 199 10.61 -14.70 -9.30
CA TYR A 199 9.20 -15.08 -9.16
C TYR A 199 8.78 -15.97 -10.32
N VAL A 200 8.22 -17.14 -10.01
CA VAL A 200 7.81 -18.15 -10.99
C VAL A 200 6.31 -18.22 -11.05
N ARG A 201 5.77 -18.13 -12.27
CA ARG A 201 4.35 -18.30 -12.53
C ARG A 201 3.92 -19.75 -12.32
N HIS A 202 2.79 -19.94 -11.65
CA HIS A 202 2.07 -21.20 -11.54
C HIS A 202 0.55 -20.94 -11.47
N GLN A 203 -0.22 -22.02 -11.50
CA GLN A 203 -1.67 -21.99 -11.26
C GLN A 203 -1.91 -22.39 -9.81
N GLY A 204 -2.89 -21.76 -9.16
CA GLY A 204 -3.26 -22.07 -7.78
C GLY A 204 -4.77 -22.02 -7.57
N PRO A 205 -5.22 -21.85 -6.32
CA PRO A 205 -6.64 -21.73 -5.97
C PRO A 205 -7.36 -20.65 -6.79
N SER A 206 -8.64 -20.86 -7.08
CA SER A 206 -9.41 -19.88 -7.86
C SER A 206 -9.64 -18.60 -7.07
N LEU A 207 -9.21 -17.45 -7.63
CA LEU A 207 -9.42 -16.12 -7.04
C LEU A 207 -10.73 -15.46 -7.47
N VAL A 208 -11.54 -16.15 -8.29
CA VAL A 208 -12.80 -15.61 -8.84
C VAL A 208 -13.74 -15.14 -7.73
N THR A 209 -13.75 -15.84 -6.59
CA THR A 209 -14.60 -15.52 -5.44
C THR A 209 -14.10 -14.32 -4.63
N LEU A 210 -12.78 -14.07 -4.61
CA LEU A 210 -12.18 -12.90 -3.96
C LEU A 210 -12.34 -11.64 -4.81
N GLY A 211 -12.32 -11.78 -6.13
CA GLY A 211 -12.50 -10.68 -7.08
C GLY A 211 -11.43 -9.59 -6.97
N SER A 212 -10.27 -9.90 -6.39
CA SER A 212 -9.11 -9.01 -6.27
C SER A 212 -7.84 -9.84 -6.26
N GLY A 213 -6.75 -9.29 -6.80
CA GLY A 213 -5.41 -9.84 -6.62
C GLY A 213 -4.84 -9.52 -5.24
N TYR A 214 -3.63 -9.99 -4.96
CA TYR A 214 -2.98 -9.82 -3.66
C TYR A 214 -1.45 -9.92 -3.74
N LEU A 215 -0.77 -9.43 -2.72
CA LEU A 215 0.66 -9.63 -2.47
C LEU A 215 0.87 -10.32 -1.11
N VAL A 216 1.88 -11.18 -0.98
CA VAL A 216 2.28 -11.82 0.29
C VAL A 216 3.66 -11.34 0.66
N THR A 217 3.77 -10.55 1.72
CA THR A 217 5.04 -9.95 2.17
C THR A 217 5.38 -10.33 3.60
N ASP A 218 6.64 -10.17 4.00
CA ASP A 218 7.05 -10.27 5.41
C ASP A 218 6.17 -9.36 6.31
N HIS A 219 5.81 -9.85 7.49
CA HIS A 219 5.27 -9.04 8.57
C HIS A 219 6.45 -8.46 9.37
N ILE A 220 6.61 -7.14 9.38
CA ILE A 220 7.65 -6.50 10.20
C ILE A 220 7.09 -6.26 11.59
N GLU A 221 7.59 -7.02 12.57
CA GLU A 221 7.14 -6.89 13.96
C GLU A 221 7.52 -5.53 14.56
N GLU A 222 6.63 -4.94 15.37
CA GLU A 222 6.89 -3.68 16.09
C GLU A 222 8.05 -3.78 17.09
N THR A 223 8.37 -5.00 17.52
CA THR A 223 9.55 -5.27 18.36
C THR A 223 10.86 -5.10 17.60
N GLN A 224 10.85 -5.28 16.28
CA GLN A 224 12.02 -5.19 15.40
C GLN A 224 12.15 -3.80 14.77
N SER A 225 11.04 -3.10 14.56
CA SER A 225 11.01 -1.81 13.87
C SER A 225 9.94 -0.88 14.42
N ARG A 226 10.15 0.43 14.28
CA ARG A 226 9.17 1.45 14.66
C ARG A 226 8.94 2.41 13.49
N CYS A 227 7.67 2.69 13.19
CA CYS A 227 7.31 3.70 12.21
C CYS A 227 7.82 5.08 12.63
N LEU A 228 8.46 5.82 11.72
CA LEU A 228 9.03 7.14 12.00
C LEU A 228 7.96 8.22 12.20
N ARG A 229 6.77 8.06 11.61
CA ARG A 229 5.62 9.00 11.74
C ARG A 229 4.86 8.83 13.07
N CYS A 230 5.39 8.05 14.00
CA CYS A 230 4.76 7.79 15.30
C CYS A 230 4.69 9.11 16.10
N PRO A 231 3.49 9.66 16.41
CA PRO A 231 3.32 10.98 17.04
C PRO A 231 3.90 11.10 18.46
N PHE A 232 4.51 10.02 18.96
CA PHE A 232 4.96 9.85 20.34
C PHE A 232 6.43 10.22 20.56
N MET A 233 7.11 10.86 19.61
CA MET A 233 8.46 11.36 19.83
C MET A 233 8.63 12.73 19.17
N PRO A 234 8.52 13.83 19.95
CA PRO A 234 8.92 15.15 19.50
C PRO A 234 10.34 15.09 18.93
N TYR A 235 10.58 15.78 17.82
CA TYR A 235 11.90 15.83 17.17
C TYR A 235 13.02 16.23 18.13
N GLU A 236 12.69 17.07 19.11
CA GLU A 236 13.57 17.58 20.16
C GLU A 236 14.00 16.48 21.16
N ASP A 237 13.19 15.44 21.32
CA ASP A 237 13.44 14.33 22.24
C ASP A 237 14.23 13.17 21.59
N VAL A 238 14.52 13.25 20.29
CA VAL A 238 15.33 12.25 19.58
C VAL A 238 16.82 12.56 19.79
N PRO A 239 17.62 11.67 20.42
CA PRO A 239 19.05 11.88 20.57
C PRO A 239 19.74 12.16 19.23
N GLU A 240 20.67 13.12 19.22
CA GLU A 240 21.36 13.56 18.00
C GLU A 240 21.97 12.40 17.21
N GLU A 241 22.58 11.44 17.90
CA GLU A 241 23.18 10.25 17.28
C GLU A 241 22.17 9.43 16.49
N ARG A 242 20.93 9.26 17.00
CA ARG A 242 19.88 8.52 16.30
C ARG A 242 19.42 9.25 15.06
N ARG A 243 19.29 10.59 15.13
CA ARG A 243 18.97 11.40 13.95
C ARG A 243 20.07 11.31 12.90
N ARG A 244 21.34 11.43 13.31
CA ARG A 244 22.49 11.30 12.41
C ARG A 244 22.48 9.94 11.72
N ASN A 245 22.24 8.87 12.45
CA ASN A 245 22.15 7.52 11.88
C ASN A 245 20.96 7.37 10.93
N LEU A 246 19.80 7.95 11.25
CA LEU A 246 18.63 7.96 10.37
C LEU A 246 18.93 8.68 9.05
N PHE A 247 19.44 9.91 9.11
CA PHE A 247 19.79 10.67 7.90
C PHE A 247 20.85 9.97 7.07
N GLN A 248 21.91 9.42 7.70
CA GLN A 248 22.91 8.63 7.01
C GLN A 248 22.30 7.37 6.35
N GLY A 249 21.38 6.69 7.02
CA GLY A 249 20.66 5.54 6.48
C GLY A 249 19.83 5.89 5.26
N ILE A 250 19.03 6.97 5.34
CA ILE A 250 18.24 7.47 4.21
C ILE A 250 19.15 7.86 3.04
N SER A 251 20.24 8.60 3.30
CA SER A 251 21.20 8.98 2.25
C SER A 251 21.83 7.76 1.58
N ARG A 252 22.19 6.71 2.32
CA ARG A 252 22.71 5.46 1.72
C ARG A 252 21.68 4.79 0.83
N VAL A 253 20.43 4.68 1.27
CA VAL A 253 19.35 4.10 0.46
C VAL A 253 19.13 4.91 -0.82
N MET A 254 19.10 6.24 -0.73
CA MET A 254 18.98 7.11 -1.91
C MET A 254 20.15 6.95 -2.88
N LEU A 255 21.38 6.88 -2.36
CA LEU A 255 22.57 6.68 -3.19
C LEU A 255 22.60 5.30 -3.84
N ASP A 256 22.21 4.24 -3.14
CA ASP A 256 22.15 2.88 -3.67
C ASP A 256 21.10 2.76 -4.78
N LEU A 257 19.92 3.35 -4.59
CA LEU A 257 18.90 3.41 -5.65
C LEU A 257 19.36 4.24 -6.86
N ALA A 258 20.09 5.33 -6.64
CA ALA A 258 20.59 6.20 -7.69
C ALA A 258 21.81 5.66 -8.45
N GLN A 259 22.49 4.63 -7.94
CA GLN A 259 23.64 4.01 -8.61
C GLN A 259 23.27 3.35 -9.94
N VAL A 260 22.02 2.91 -10.09
CA VAL A 260 21.55 2.24 -11.30
C VAL A 260 20.75 3.22 -12.13
N SER A 261 21.34 3.70 -13.23
CA SER A 261 20.64 4.59 -14.15
C SER A 261 19.52 3.85 -14.88
N LEU A 262 18.33 4.46 -14.88
CA LEU A 262 17.19 3.97 -15.63
C LEU A 262 17.13 4.65 -16.99
N PRO A 263 16.79 3.93 -18.06
CA PRO A 263 16.77 4.51 -19.41
C PRO A 263 15.56 5.42 -19.66
N ARG A 264 14.49 5.29 -18.86
CA ARG A 264 13.20 5.98 -19.03
C ARG A 264 12.58 6.25 -17.66
N ILE A 265 11.56 7.10 -17.63
CA ILE A 265 10.69 7.33 -16.46
C ILE A 265 9.44 6.47 -16.63
N GLY A 266 9.17 5.60 -15.66
CA GLY A 266 8.09 4.64 -15.68
C GLY A 266 8.02 3.84 -14.39
N SER A 267 7.15 2.84 -14.35
CA SER A 267 7.10 1.84 -13.29
C SER A 267 7.53 0.48 -13.83
N PHE A 268 8.32 -0.25 -13.03
CA PHE A 268 8.62 -1.64 -13.31
C PHE A 268 7.34 -2.46 -13.28
N SER A 269 7.28 -3.53 -14.05
CA SER A 269 6.17 -4.48 -14.05
C SER A 269 6.69 -5.89 -14.30
N ILE A 270 6.02 -6.89 -13.71
CA ILE A 270 6.29 -8.30 -14.00
C ILE A 270 5.33 -8.80 -15.06
N ASP A 271 5.88 -9.35 -16.14
CA ASP A 271 5.11 -9.96 -17.21
C ASP A 271 4.62 -11.38 -16.87
N ASP A 272 3.77 -11.95 -17.73
CA ASP A 272 3.22 -13.29 -17.56
C ASP A 272 4.28 -14.42 -17.62
N LYS A 273 5.50 -14.10 -18.06
CA LYS A 273 6.62 -15.03 -18.13
C LYS A 273 7.58 -14.88 -16.93
N GLY A 274 7.31 -13.94 -16.04
CA GLY A 274 8.10 -13.64 -14.85
C GLY A 274 9.29 -12.71 -15.11
N PHE A 275 9.35 -11.99 -16.24
CA PHE A 275 10.38 -10.99 -16.51
C PHE A 275 9.98 -9.63 -15.94
N VAL A 276 10.97 -8.93 -15.38
CA VAL A 276 10.82 -7.56 -14.89
C VAL A 276 11.25 -6.61 -15.98
N SER A 277 10.40 -5.65 -16.32
CA SER A 277 10.70 -4.62 -17.32
C SER A 277 10.10 -3.28 -16.94
N LEU A 278 10.77 -2.20 -17.32
CA LEU A 278 10.29 -0.82 -17.14
C LEU A 278 9.38 -0.45 -18.31
N VAL A 279 8.09 -0.79 -18.20
CA VAL A 279 7.13 -0.69 -19.32
C VAL A 279 5.80 -0.06 -18.93
N ASN A 280 5.56 0.19 -17.64
CA ASN A 280 4.31 0.79 -17.18
C ASN A 280 4.47 2.30 -17.01
N ARG A 281 3.37 3.05 -17.12
CA ARG A 281 3.30 4.46 -16.72
C ARG A 281 3.83 4.66 -15.30
N PRO A 282 4.47 5.81 -15.01
CA PRO A 282 4.76 6.22 -13.65
C PRO A 282 3.47 6.15 -12.84
N LEU A 283 3.37 5.14 -12.00
CA LEU A 283 2.13 4.78 -11.33
C LEU A 283 2.07 5.49 -9.99
N THR A 284 1.60 6.73 -10.02
CA THR A 284 1.46 7.57 -8.84
C THR A 284 0.08 7.43 -8.21
N PHE A 285 -0.06 7.83 -6.95
CA PHE A 285 -1.33 7.69 -6.22
C PHE A 285 -2.41 8.62 -6.80
N GLU A 286 -2.02 9.76 -7.40
CA GLU A 286 -2.94 10.71 -8.02
C GLU A 286 -3.73 10.08 -9.17
N ILE A 287 -3.12 9.12 -9.88
CA ILE A 287 -3.80 8.37 -10.94
C ILE A 287 -4.95 7.55 -10.36
N TYR A 288 -4.71 6.84 -9.25
CA TYR A 288 -5.75 6.06 -8.58
C TYR A 288 -6.87 6.93 -8.06
N ASP A 289 -6.54 8.03 -7.39
CA ASP A 289 -7.54 8.96 -6.86
C ASP A 289 -8.43 9.50 -7.97
N MET A 290 -7.84 9.94 -9.08
CA MET A 290 -8.59 10.45 -10.21
C MET A 290 -9.48 9.39 -10.86
N GLU A 291 -8.93 8.22 -11.16
CA GLU A 291 -9.69 7.14 -11.78
C GLU A 291 -10.80 6.64 -10.84
N ASN A 292 -10.58 6.68 -9.52
CA ASN A 292 -11.60 6.37 -8.52
C ASN A 292 -12.73 7.41 -8.47
N ASP A 293 -12.40 8.69 -8.58
CA ASP A 293 -13.35 9.80 -8.71
C ASP A 293 -13.99 9.87 -10.10
N LYS A 294 -13.74 8.88 -10.97
CA LYS A 294 -14.23 8.79 -12.35
C LYS A 294 -13.75 9.95 -13.23
N ILE A 295 -12.60 10.53 -12.88
CA ILE A 295 -11.92 11.54 -13.67
C ILE A 295 -10.97 10.83 -14.64
N PRO A 296 -11.09 11.07 -15.95
CA PRO A 296 -10.24 10.42 -16.93
C PRO A 296 -8.79 10.90 -16.79
N VAL A 297 -7.85 9.95 -16.77
CA VAL A 297 -6.41 10.19 -16.84
C VAL A 297 -5.90 9.69 -18.18
N ASP A 298 -5.59 10.62 -19.08
CA ASP A 298 -5.12 10.34 -20.44
C ASP A 298 -3.62 10.01 -20.49
N ILE A 299 -3.23 9.07 -19.62
CA ILE A 299 -1.89 8.46 -19.57
C ILE A 299 -2.11 6.96 -19.81
N PRO A 300 -1.73 6.43 -20.99
CA PRO A 300 -1.80 5.01 -21.30
C PRO A 300 -0.98 4.18 -20.32
N ARG A 301 -1.41 2.94 -20.02
CA ARG A 301 -0.71 2.07 -19.05
C ARG A 301 0.69 1.71 -19.51
N ASP A 302 0.90 1.58 -20.81
CA ASP A 302 2.16 1.20 -21.46
C ASP A 302 3.07 2.39 -21.83
N LEU A 303 2.70 3.61 -21.41
CA LEU A 303 3.49 4.80 -21.68
C LEU A 303 4.67 4.91 -20.70
N THR A 304 5.87 5.15 -21.23
CA THR A 304 7.06 5.54 -20.44
C THR A 304 7.71 6.74 -21.09
N TYR A 305 8.38 7.58 -20.31
CA TYR A 305 8.92 8.85 -20.80
C TYR A 305 10.43 8.81 -20.98
N ASP A 306 10.91 9.34 -22.11
CA ASP A 306 12.35 9.50 -22.37
C ASP A 306 12.94 10.80 -21.81
N SER A 307 12.08 11.74 -21.41
CA SER A 307 12.49 13.05 -20.88
C SER A 307 11.62 13.47 -19.70
N VAL A 308 12.21 14.29 -18.82
CA VAL A 308 11.49 14.89 -17.69
C VAL A 308 10.42 15.85 -18.18
N ASP A 309 10.69 16.63 -19.24
CA ASP A 309 9.72 17.58 -19.81
C ASP A 309 8.43 16.90 -20.26
N ALA A 310 8.54 15.75 -20.95
CA ALA A 310 7.36 14.99 -21.38
C ALA A 310 6.56 14.47 -20.18
N TYR A 311 7.24 13.94 -19.15
CA TYR A 311 6.57 13.46 -17.95
C TYR A 311 5.87 14.59 -17.18
N VAL A 312 6.55 15.72 -16.98
CA VAL A 312 6.01 16.88 -16.26
C VAL A 312 4.86 17.50 -17.06
N SER A 313 4.96 17.59 -18.39
CA SER A 313 3.87 18.06 -19.25
C SER A 313 2.61 17.22 -19.02
N ASP A 314 2.71 15.89 -19.10
CA ASP A 314 1.57 14.98 -18.93
C ASP A 314 1.02 15.00 -17.50
N MET A 315 1.86 15.15 -16.47
CA MET A 315 1.39 15.40 -15.10
C MET A 315 0.52 16.68 -15.03
N LEU A 316 0.95 17.78 -15.66
CA LEU A 316 0.19 19.04 -15.62
C LEU A 316 -1.09 18.98 -16.46
N THR A 317 -1.06 18.32 -17.62
CA THR A 317 -2.21 18.27 -18.56
C THR A 317 -3.17 17.12 -18.31
N CYS A 318 -2.66 15.91 -18.07
CA CYS A 318 -3.48 14.71 -17.96
C CYS A 318 -4.00 14.49 -16.54
N ILE A 319 -3.31 15.00 -15.53
CA ILE A 319 -3.73 14.92 -14.12
C ILE A 319 -4.36 16.24 -13.66
N HIS A 320 -3.59 17.32 -13.58
CA HIS A 320 -4.06 18.56 -12.94
C HIS A 320 -5.14 19.30 -13.74
N ASP A 321 -4.98 19.49 -15.06
CA ASP A 321 -6.07 20.09 -15.86
C ASP A 321 -7.31 19.19 -15.87
N SER A 322 -7.14 17.87 -15.99
CA SER A 322 -8.28 16.95 -16.03
C SER A 322 -9.07 17.02 -14.73
N ARG A 323 -8.39 17.12 -13.58
CA ARG A 323 -9.02 17.37 -12.28
C ARG A 323 -9.85 18.66 -12.30
N LEU A 324 -9.27 19.78 -12.73
CA LEU A 324 -9.99 21.06 -12.83
C LEU A 324 -11.20 21.02 -13.77
N ARG A 325 -11.12 20.28 -14.87
CA ARG A 325 -12.21 20.16 -15.86
C ARG A 325 -13.38 19.32 -15.35
N HIS A 326 -13.12 18.25 -14.59
CA HIS A 326 -14.13 17.26 -14.24
C HIS A 326 -14.59 17.32 -12.78
N GLN A 327 -13.78 17.86 -11.87
CA GLN A 327 -14.13 17.96 -10.45
C GLN A 327 -14.93 19.23 -10.14
N THR A 328 -16.14 19.31 -10.66
CA THR A 328 -17.00 20.52 -10.54
C THR A 328 -17.79 20.60 -9.24
N HIS A 329 -17.91 19.51 -8.46
CA HIS A 329 -18.90 19.38 -7.38
C HIS A 329 -18.36 19.47 -5.95
N GLY A 330 -17.15 19.98 -5.72
CA GLY A 330 -16.59 19.99 -4.36
C GLY A 330 -15.56 21.06 -4.04
N LEU A 331 -15.33 22.03 -4.93
CA LEU A 331 -14.30 23.05 -4.71
C LEU A 331 -14.93 24.31 -4.12
N ILE A 332 -14.45 24.70 -2.94
CA ILE A 332 -14.60 26.08 -2.47
C ILE A 332 -13.88 26.96 -3.50
N LEU A 333 -14.46 28.09 -3.92
CA LEU A 333 -13.87 28.99 -4.94
C LEU A 333 -12.38 29.29 -4.68
N TYR A 334 -12.02 29.46 -3.40
CA TYR A 334 -10.65 29.66 -2.95
C TYR A 334 -9.69 28.49 -3.28
N GLU A 335 -10.13 27.25 -3.12
CA GLU A 335 -9.33 26.07 -3.44
C GLU A 335 -9.11 25.96 -4.96
N CYS A 336 -10.12 26.32 -5.75
CA CYS A 336 -10.02 26.36 -7.20
C CYS A 336 -9.01 27.44 -7.65
N GLU A 337 -9.07 28.65 -7.09
CA GLU A 337 -8.10 29.72 -7.36
C GLU A 337 -6.66 29.30 -6.99
N GLN A 338 -6.47 28.64 -5.86
CA GLN A 338 -5.17 28.16 -5.43
C GLN A 338 -4.63 27.05 -6.35
N GLN A 339 -5.48 26.11 -6.77
CA GLN A 339 -5.08 25.05 -7.71
C GLN A 339 -4.73 25.63 -9.09
N MET A 340 -5.56 26.52 -9.64
CA MET A 340 -5.30 27.17 -10.92
C MET A 340 -4.03 28.02 -10.91
N SER A 341 -3.82 28.83 -9.85
CA SER A 341 -2.62 29.66 -9.71
C SER A 341 -1.36 28.81 -9.55
N THR A 342 -1.43 27.72 -8.77
CA THR A 342 -0.32 26.76 -8.63
C THR A 342 0.02 26.10 -9.97
N LEU A 343 -1.00 25.66 -10.71
CA LEU A 343 -0.82 25.03 -12.03
C LEU A 343 -0.22 26.01 -13.06
N ALA A 344 -0.69 27.27 -13.07
CA ALA A 344 -0.13 28.31 -13.91
C ALA A 344 1.33 28.62 -13.56
N ALA A 345 1.66 28.69 -12.26
CA ALA A 345 3.02 28.87 -11.79
C ALA A 345 3.93 27.69 -12.19
N MET A 346 3.50 26.44 -11.92
CA MET A 346 4.24 25.23 -12.31
C MET A 346 4.55 25.21 -13.80
N ARG A 347 3.60 25.56 -14.66
CA ARG A 347 3.83 25.68 -16.10
C ARG A 347 4.88 26.74 -16.43
N ALA A 348 4.77 27.92 -15.83
CA ALA A 348 5.69 29.04 -16.11
C ALA A 348 7.13 28.76 -15.66
N VAL A 349 7.33 27.99 -14.58
CA VAL A 349 8.66 27.74 -14.02
C VAL A 349 9.24 26.37 -14.33
N SER A 350 8.44 25.41 -14.80
CA SER A 350 8.85 24.01 -15.02
C SER A 350 10.15 23.88 -15.81
N SER A 351 10.26 24.59 -16.94
CA SER A 351 11.44 24.54 -17.79
C SER A 351 12.72 25.03 -17.09
N LEU A 352 12.61 25.94 -16.12
CA LEU A 352 13.76 26.48 -15.38
C LEU A 352 14.40 25.45 -14.44
N PHE A 353 13.65 24.43 -14.02
CA PHE A 353 14.15 23.38 -13.13
C PHE A 353 14.83 22.23 -13.88
N PHE A 354 14.52 22.07 -15.17
CA PHE A 354 14.96 20.91 -15.95
C PHE A 354 15.88 21.29 -17.14
N SER A 355 16.06 22.59 -17.41
CA SER A 355 17.10 23.08 -18.31
C SER A 355 18.46 23.14 -17.58
N ALA A 356 19.20 22.03 -17.56
CA ALA A 356 20.60 21.99 -17.10
C ALA A 356 21.50 21.39 -18.18
#